data_AF-A0A8T7EKD9-F1
#
_entry.id   AF-A0A8T7EKD9-F1
#
_cell.length_a   1.000
_cell.length_b   1.000
_cell.length_c   1.000
_cell.angle_alpha   90.00
_cell.angle_beta   90.00
_cell.angle_gamma   90.00
#
_symmetry.space_group_name_H-M   'P 1'
#
loop_
_entity.id
_entity.type
_entity.pdbx_description
1 polymer ?
#
loop_
_entity_poly.entity_id
_entity_poly.type
_entity_poly.pdbx_seq_one_letter_code
_entity_poly.pdbx_strand_id
1 'polypeptide(L)'
;MTHDLNAIAMQQYHDHFDNDQYNAIGEFLASNLNAEQDDQRVVDGMIAVQNAAFELCQHPDFKEAWHTLAVFCGQHSISVHTVDAMRNFLRRFSPDDARIDDFEATAKALLIAYRGLDDLKTATAHRQWRSWSGADGWHTNCWLPSSI
;
A
#
# COMPACT_ATOMS: atom_id res chain seq x y z
N MET A 1 16.40 -31.79 -4.04
CA MET A 1 16.85 -30.81 -5.05
C MET A 1 16.32 -29.39 -4.79
N THR A 2 15.25 -29.21 -4.01
CA THR A 2 14.72 -27.89 -3.58
C THR A 2 15.56 -27.17 -2.52
N HIS A 3 16.27 -27.93 -1.67
CA HIS A 3 17.11 -27.35 -0.59
C HIS A 3 18.29 -26.53 -1.13
N ASP A 4 18.83 -26.92 -2.28
CA ASP A 4 19.96 -26.26 -2.95
C ASP A 4 19.53 -24.91 -3.55
N LEU A 5 18.35 -24.88 -4.18
CA LEU A 5 17.77 -23.65 -4.76
C LEU A 5 17.43 -22.61 -3.69
N ASN A 6 16.88 -23.02 -2.54
CA ASN A 6 16.60 -22.09 -1.44
C ASN A 6 17.89 -21.52 -0.85
N ALA A 7 18.94 -22.33 -0.72
CA ALA A 7 20.23 -21.86 -0.23
C ALA A 7 20.86 -20.82 -1.19
N ILE A 8 20.80 -21.08 -2.50
CA ILE A 8 21.28 -20.14 -3.53
C ILE A 8 20.48 -18.84 -3.50
N ALA A 9 19.14 -18.90 -3.41
CA ALA A 9 18.28 -17.72 -3.38
C ALA A 9 18.52 -16.86 -2.12
N MET A 10 18.68 -17.49 -0.94
CA MET A 10 19.00 -16.77 0.29
C MET A 10 20.39 -16.12 0.23
N GLN A 11 21.37 -16.78 -0.38
CA GLN A 11 22.72 -16.24 -0.50
C GLN A 11 22.73 -15.03 -1.44
N GLN A 12 22.05 -15.10 -2.59
CA GLN A 12 21.86 -13.97 -3.48
C GLN A 12 21.14 -12.80 -2.80
N TYR A 13 20.09 -13.08 -2.04
CA TYR A 13 19.40 -12.06 -1.25
C TYR A 13 20.38 -11.36 -0.29
N HIS A 14 21.18 -12.12 0.46
CA HIS A 14 22.12 -11.55 1.42
C HIS A 14 23.24 -10.73 0.75
N ASP A 15 23.75 -11.17 -0.39
CA ASP A 15 24.80 -10.46 -1.14
C ASP A 15 24.32 -9.11 -1.70
N HIS A 16 23.03 -9.01 -2.05
CA HIS A 16 22.44 -7.79 -2.60
C HIS A 16 21.74 -6.91 -1.55
N PHE A 17 21.50 -7.44 -0.34
CA PHE A 17 20.78 -6.75 0.72
C PHE A 17 21.54 -5.52 1.22
N ASP A 18 20.87 -4.37 1.17
CA ASP A 18 21.38 -3.10 1.68
C ASP A 18 20.55 -2.68 2.88
N ASN A 19 21.15 -2.78 4.07
CA ASN A 19 20.49 -2.48 5.35
C ASN A 19 20.12 -1.00 5.46
N ASP A 20 20.95 -0.09 4.95
CA ASP A 20 20.69 1.35 5.01
C ASP A 20 19.50 1.74 4.15
N GLN A 21 19.40 1.19 2.93
CA GLN A 21 18.23 1.38 2.06
C GLN A 21 16.97 0.75 2.65
N TYR A 22 17.09 -0.43 3.27
CA TYR A 22 15.97 -1.11 3.89
C TYR A 22 15.40 -0.30 5.08
N ASN A 23 16.26 0.20 5.97
CA ASN A 23 15.83 1.04 7.09
C ASN A 23 15.24 2.38 6.62
N ALA A 24 15.82 2.99 5.59
CA ALA A 24 15.28 4.22 5.01
C ALA A 24 13.85 4.02 4.45
N ILE A 25 13.57 2.88 3.81
CA ILE A 25 12.21 2.54 3.36
C ILE A 25 11.26 2.41 4.56
N GLY A 26 11.71 1.78 5.66
CA GLY A 26 10.94 1.67 6.89
C GLY A 26 10.59 3.03 7.51
N GLU A 27 11.56 3.95 7.57
CA GLU A 27 11.33 5.33 8.01
C GLU A 27 10.35 6.07 7.11
N PHE A 28 10.48 5.91 5.78
CA PHE A 28 9.54 6.50 4.85
C PHE A 28 8.13 5.93 5.02
N LEU A 29 7.98 4.62 5.21
CA LEU A 29 6.69 3.99 5.47
C LEU A 29 6.05 4.50 6.77
N ALA A 30 6.81 4.53 7.87
CA ALA A 30 6.37 5.07 9.15
C ALA A 30 5.88 6.52 9.02
N SER A 31 6.65 7.35 8.31
CA SER A 31 6.29 8.75 8.03
C SER A 31 5.02 8.86 7.17
N ASN A 32 4.89 8.04 6.11
CA ASN A 32 3.72 8.06 5.22
C ASN A 32 2.44 7.62 5.96
N LEU A 33 2.56 6.63 6.83
CA LEU A 33 1.45 6.08 7.61
C LEU A 33 1.11 6.90 8.86
N ASN A 34 1.92 7.94 9.16
CA ASN A 34 1.90 8.66 10.43
C ASN A 34 1.89 7.71 11.64
N ALA A 35 2.79 6.73 11.59
CA ALA A 35 2.86 5.61 12.53
C ALA A 35 4.29 5.43 13.05
N GLU A 36 4.44 4.71 14.15
CA GLU A 36 5.76 4.29 14.64
C GLU A 36 6.31 3.15 13.77
N GLN A 37 7.63 2.94 13.75
CA GLN A 37 8.25 1.86 12.96
C GLN A 37 7.73 0.47 13.34
N ASP A 38 7.35 0.28 14.60
CA ASP A 38 6.82 -0.98 15.13
C ASP A 38 5.30 -1.13 14.91
N ASP A 39 4.64 -0.17 14.27
CA ASP A 39 3.22 -0.29 13.90
C ASP A 39 3.07 -1.45 12.93
N GLN A 40 2.06 -2.30 13.18
CA GLN A 40 1.77 -3.47 12.36
C GLN A 40 1.71 -3.15 10.86
N ARG A 41 1.19 -1.99 10.48
CA ARG A 41 1.10 -1.58 9.07
C ARG A 41 2.47 -1.32 8.45
N VAL A 42 3.39 -0.73 9.21
CA VAL A 42 4.77 -0.50 8.76
C VAL A 42 5.49 -1.83 8.63
N VAL A 43 5.35 -2.70 9.63
CA VAL A 43 5.92 -4.05 9.63
C VAL A 43 5.39 -4.88 8.45
N ASP A 44 4.08 -4.89 8.22
CA ASP A 44 3.46 -5.59 7.09
C ASP A 44 3.99 -5.07 5.74
N GLY A 45 4.16 -3.75 5.61
CA GLY A 45 4.76 -3.14 4.42
C GLY A 45 6.22 -3.56 4.20
N MET A 46 7.02 -3.59 5.27
CA MET A 46 8.42 -4.02 5.23
C MET A 46 8.58 -5.52 4.92
N ILE A 47 7.64 -6.35 5.41
CA ILE A 47 7.54 -7.77 5.06
C ILE A 47 7.20 -7.92 3.57
N ALA A 48 6.26 -7.12 3.04
CA ALA A 48 5.90 -7.17 1.62
C ALA A 48 7.09 -6.80 0.72
N VAL A 49 7.91 -5.80 1.10
CA VAL A 49 9.16 -5.45 0.39
C VAL A 49 10.14 -6.61 0.40
N GLN A 50 10.34 -7.24 1.56
CA GLN A 50 11.24 -8.38 1.69
C GLN A 50 10.77 -9.58 0.85
N ASN A 51 9.48 -9.90 0.89
CA ASN A 51 8.91 -10.99 0.08
C ASN A 51 9.07 -10.74 -1.42
N ALA A 52 8.88 -9.49 -1.88
CA ALA A 52 9.10 -9.11 -3.28
C ALA A 52 10.58 -9.25 -3.69
N ALA A 53 11.53 -8.93 -2.80
CA ALA A 53 12.95 -9.17 -3.06
C ALA A 53 13.28 -10.67 -3.15
N PHE A 54 12.70 -11.51 -2.29
CA PHE A 54 12.86 -12.96 -2.37
C PHE A 54 12.28 -13.57 -3.66
N GLU A 55 11.16 -13.02 -4.16
CA GLU A 55 10.60 -13.41 -5.46
C GLU A 55 11.55 -13.10 -6.62
N LEU A 56 12.24 -11.96 -6.57
CA LEU A 56 13.25 -11.60 -7.58
C LEU A 56 14.46 -12.55 -7.54
N CYS A 57 14.84 -13.02 -6.35
CA CYS A 57 15.84 -14.07 -6.15
C CYS A 57 15.34 -15.49 -6.52
N GLN A 58 14.19 -15.61 -7.20
CA GLN A 58 13.60 -16.87 -7.68
C GLN A 58 13.25 -17.86 -6.55
N HIS A 59 12.91 -17.36 -5.36
CA HIS A 59 12.50 -18.24 -4.27
C HIS A 59 11.13 -18.88 -4.57
N PRO A 60 11.00 -20.23 -4.50
CA PRO A 60 9.83 -20.96 -5.00
C PRO A 60 8.53 -20.68 -4.23
N ASP A 61 8.63 -20.23 -2.98
CA ASP A 61 7.49 -19.99 -2.08
C ASP A 61 6.87 -18.59 -2.19
N PHE A 62 7.56 -17.62 -2.82
CA PHE A 62 7.13 -16.21 -2.85
C PHE A 62 6.63 -15.79 -4.24
N LYS A 63 5.66 -16.51 -4.80
CA LYS A 63 5.03 -16.11 -6.07
C LYS A 63 4.03 -14.98 -5.85
N GLU A 64 4.05 -13.97 -6.73
CA GLU A 64 3.13 -12.82 -6.72
C GLU A 64 3.30 -11.84 -5.53
N ALA A 65 4.43 -11.91 -4.82
CA ALA A 65 4.73 -11.00 -3.72
C ALA A 65 4.83 -9.54 -4.18
N TRP A 66 5.34 -9.29 -5.40
CA TRP A 66 5.37 -7.95 -6.00
C TRP A 66 3.97 -7.34 -6.19
N HIS A 67 2.96 -8.15 -6.54
CA HIS A 67 1.58 -7.68 -6.64
C HIS A 67 1.02 -7.30 -5.27
N THR A 68 1.32 -8.10 -4.24
CA THR A 68 0.85 -7.82 -2.87
C THR A 68 1.46 -6.52 -2.35
N LEU A 69 2.73 -6.25 -2.64
CA LEU A 69 3.36 -4.98 -2.35
C LEU A 69 2.69 -3.81 -3.10
N ALA A 70 2.40 -3.97 -4.39
CA ALA A 70 1.72 -2.91 -5.16
C ALA A 70 0.32 -2.59 -4.61
N VAL A 71 -0.43 -3.63 -4.20
CA VAL A 71 -1.75 -3.49 -3.55
C VAL A 71 -1.62 -2.75 -2.21
N PHE A 72 -0.63 -3.11 -1.39
CA PHE A 72 -0.36 -2.43 -0.12
C PHE A 72 -0.10 -0.93 -0.34
N CYS A 73 0.76 -0.58 -1.32
CA CYS A 73 1.04 0.81 -1.67
C CYS A 73 -0.22 1.60 -2.02
N GLY A 74 -1.11 1.00 -2.82
CA GLY A 74 -2.38 1.61 -3.22
C GLY A 74 -3.35 1.80 -2.04
N GLN A 75 -3.54 0.77 -1.22
CA GLN A 75 -4.49 0.78 -0.10
C GLN A 75 -4.13 1.82 0.95
N HIS A 76 -2.83 1.95 1.25
CA HIS A 76 -2.33 2.86 2.27
C HIS A 76 -1.99 4.26 1.73
N SER A 77 -2.27 4.54 0.45
CA SER A 77 -1.97 5.82 -0.20
C SER A 77 -0.50 6.24 -0.04
N ILE A 78 0.41 5.26 -0.13
CA ILE A 78 1.85 5.48 0.02
C ILE A 78 2.33 6.48 -1.04
N SER A 79 3.22 7.39 -0.65
CA SER A 79 3.74 8.42 -1.55
C SER A 79 4.53 7.81 -2.70
N VAL A 80 4.48 8.48 -3.86
CA VAL A 80 5.24 8.10 -5.05
C VAL A 80 6.75 8.03 -4.76
N HIS A 81 7.25 8.92 -3.90
CA HIS A 81 8.65 8.91 -3.47
C HIS A 81 9.04 7.60 -2.76
N THR A 82 8.19 7.11 -1.86
CA THR A 82 8.42 5.85 -1.17
C THR A 82 8.34 4.66 -2.13
N VAL A 83 7.42 4.68 -3.10
CA VAL A 83 7.35 3.66 -4.16
C VAL A 83 8.62 3.65 -5.01
N ASP A 84 9.14 4.81 -5.39
CA ASP A 84 10.39 4.93 -6.16
C ASP A 84 11.60 4.44 -5.33
N ALA A 85 11.62 4.69 -4.02
CA ALA A 85 12.65 4.15 -3.12
C ALA A 85 12.59 2.61 -3.03
N MET A 86 11.39 2.03 -2.90
CA MET A 86 11.19 0.57 -2.94
C MET A 86 11.66 -0.02 -4.28
N ARG A 87 11.32 0.62 -5.40
CA ARG A 87 11.76 0.21 -6.73
C ARG A 87 13.30 0.21 -6.83
N ASN A 88 13.95 1.26 -6.36
CA ASN A 88 15.42 1.36 -6.39
C ASN A 88 16.09 0.25 -5.58
N PHE A 89 15.51 -0.10 -4.43
CA PHE A 89 15.96 -1.23 -3.63
C PHE A 89 15.78 -2.57 -4.37
N LEU A 90 14.59 -2.82 -4.94
CA LEU A 90 14.31 -4.04 -5.71
C LEU A 90 15.22 -4.19 -6.94
N ARG A 91 15.55 -3.09 -7.62
CA ARG A 91 16.45 -3.04 -8.78
C ARG A 91 17.86 -3.53 -8.45
N ARG A 92 18.27 -3.49 -7.19
CA ARG A 92 19.58 -4.02 -6.75
C ARG A 92 19.66 -5.53 -6.81
N PHE A 93 18.53 -6.22 -6.63
CA PHE A 93 18.43 -7.67 -6.70
C PHE A 93 18.31 -8.17 -8.14
N SER A 94 17.66 -7.41 -9.02
CA SER A 94 17.54 -7.74 -10.44
C SER A 94 17.44 -6.47 -11.30
N PRO A 95 18.56 -5.95 -11.83
CA PRO A 95 18.59 -4.63 -12.46
C PRO A 95 17.89 -4.52 -13.83
N ASP A 96 17.58 -5.65 -14.46
CA ASP A 96 17.01 -5.75 -15.82
C ASP A 96 15.65 -6.47 -15.84
N ASP A 97 14.99 -6.57 -14.69
CA ASP A 97 13.72 -7.26 -14.57
C ASP A 97 12.54 -6.35 -14.88
N ALA A 98 11.82 -6.64 -15.97
CA ALA A 98 10.63 -5.90 -16.37
C ALA A 98 9.54 -5.88 -15.28
N ARG A 99 9.52 -6.87 -14.38
CA ARG A 99 8.56 -6.93 -13.25
C ARG A 99 8.70 -5.74 -12.29
N ILE A 100 9.89 -5.13 -12.20
CA ILE A 100 10.14 -3.98 -11.33
C ILE A 100 9.52 -2.70 -11.91
N ASP A 101 9.58 -2.55 -13.24
CA ASP A 101 8.92 -1.45 -13.94
C ASP A 101 7.40 -1.65 -13.94
N ASP A 102 6.93 -2.89 -14.12
CA ASP A 102 5.51 -3.23 -13.99
C ASP A 102 4.99 -2.99 -12.57
N PHE A 103 5.80 -3.28 -11.54
CA PHE A 103 5.49 -2.94 -10.14
C PHE A 103 5.28 -1.43 -9.97
N GLU A 104 6.21 -0.61 -10.45
CA GLU A 104 6.14 0.85 -10.35
C GLU A 104 4.87 1.38 -11.02
N ALA A 105 4.61 0.92 -12.25
CA ALA A 105 3.42 1.30 -13.02
C ALA A 105 2.13 0.86 -12.30
N THR A 106 2.09 -0.37 -11.79
CA THR A 106 0.92 -0.93 -11.10
C THR A 106 0.66 -0.21 -9.78
N ALA A 107 1.68 0.06 -8.97
CA ALA A 107 1.55 0.80 -7.71
C ALA A 107 1.02 2.22 -7.99
N LYS A 108 1.55 2.91 -9.00
CA LYS A 108 1.08 4.25 -9.40
C LYS A 108 -0.37 4.22 -9.90
N ALA A 109 -0.73 3.22 -10.71
CA ALA A 109 -2.10 3.02 -11.18
C ALA A 109 -3.07 2.76 -10.02
N LEU A 110 -2.70 1.93 -9.06
CA LEU A 110 -3.50 1.64 -7.87
C LEU A 110 -3.67 2.87 -6.98
N LEU A 111 -2.63 3.68 -6.79
CA LEU A 111 -2.74 4.95 -6.07
C LEU A 111 -3.80 5.88 -6.70
N ILE A 112 -3.84 5.95 -8.03
CA ILE A 112 -4.87 6.73 -8.75
C ILE A 112 -6.25 6.11 -8.56
N ALA A 113 -6.37 4.78 -8.68
CA ALA A 113 -7.63 4.06 -8.54
C ALA A 113 -8.24 4.22 -7.14
N TYR A 114 -7.43 4.08 -6.09
CA TYR A 114 -7.88 4.25 -4.71
C TYR A 114 -8.26 5.69 -4.39
N ARG A 115 -7.55 6.69 -4.95
CA ARG A 115 -7.97 8.11 -4.86
C ARG A 115 -9.34 8.33 -5.50
N GLY A 116 -9.56 7.81 -6.71
CA GLY A 116 -10.86 7.91 -7.38
C GLY A 116 -11.99 7.20 -6.62
N LEU A 117 -11.70 6.07 -5.97
CA LEU A 117 -12.65 5.37 -5.10
C LEU A 117 -13.00 6.20 -3.87
N ASP A 118 -12.04 6.88 -3.26
CA ASP A 118 -12.28 7.74 -2.10
C ASP A 118 -13.10 8.99 -2.46
N ASP A 119 -12.80 9.61 -3.61
CA ASP A 119 -13.61 10.70 -4.18
C ASP A 119 -15.06 10.26 -4.40
N LEU A 120 -15.27 9.04 -4.93
CA LEU A 120 -16.60 8.49 -5.14
C LEU A 120 -17.34 8.21 -3.82
N LYS A 121 -16.65 7.66 -2.82
CA LYS A 121 -17.21 7.45 -1.47
C LYS A 121 -17.61 8.77 -0.85
N THR A 122 -16.75 9.79 -0.94
CA THR A 122 -17.00 11.15 -0.47
C THR A 122 -18.20 11.77 -1.20
N ALA A 123 -18.26 11.68 -2.53
CA ALA A 123 -19.40 12.18 -3.31
C ALA A 123 -20.72 11.46 -2.96
N THR A 124 -20.68 10.16 -2.67
CA THR A 124 -21.85 9.38 -2.26
C THR A 124 -22.30 9.75 -0.85
N ALA A 125 -21.38 9.89 0.09
CA ALA A 125 -21.66 10.44 1.41
C ALA A 125 -22.24 11.86 1.31
N HIS A 126 -21.75 12.66 0.36
CA HIS A 126 -22.31 13.98 0.09
C HIS A 126 -23.75 13.97 -0.46
N ARG A 127 -24.15 12.93 -1.20
CA ARG A 127 -25.56 12.75 -1.58
C ARG A 127 -26.41 12.28 -0.40
N GLN A 128 -25.86 11.45 0.47
CA GLN A 128 -26.62 10.89 1.58
C GLN A 128 -27.07 11.96 2.57
N TRP A 129 -26.21 12.91 2.98
CA TRP A 129 -26.63 14.03 3.83
C TRP A 129 -27.61 14.98 3.13
N ARG A 130 -27.46 15.21 1.81
CA ARG A 130 -28.44 16.02 1.05
C ARG A 130 -29.80 15.35 0.91
N SER A 131 -29.86 14.01 0.93
CA SER A 131 -31.13 13.29 0.93
C SER A 131 -31.89 13.43 2.26
N TRP A 132 -31.18 13.65 3.37
CA TRP A 132 -31.78 13.84 4.70
C TRP A 132 -32.15 15.30 4.99
N SER A 133 -31.50 16.29 4.36
CA SER A 133 -31.91 17.70 4.47
C SER A 133 -33.06 18.09 3.53
N GLY A 134 -33.59 17.16 2.74
CA GLY A 134 -34.67 17.40 1.76
C GLY A 134 -36.04 16.80 2.14
N ALA A 135 -36.16 16.17 3.31
CA ALA A 135 -37.35 15.40 3.70
C ALA A 135 -38.20 16.03 4.82
N ASP A 136 -38.05 17.33 5.10
CA ASP A 136 -38.93 18.07 6.05
C ASP A 136 -39.52 19.36 5.45
N GLY A 137 -39.82 19.33 4.15
CA GLY A 137 -40.71 20.30 3.53
C GLY A 137 -42.05 19.63 3.24
N TRP A 138 -43.10 20.05 3.96
CA TRP A 138 -44.51 19.67 3.80
C TRP A 138 -44.99 18.44 4.59
N HIS A 139 -45.09 18.55 5.91
CA HIS A 139 -46.32 18.18 6.61
C HIS A 139 -46.43 18.93 7.96
N THR A 140 -47.30 19.92 7.98
CA THR A 140 -47.88 20.53 9.18
C THR A 140 -48.54 19.47 10.07
N ASN A 141 -48.18 19.42 11.35
CA ASN A 141 -49.17 19.49 12.44
C ASN A 141 -48.51 19.77 13.81
N CYS A 142 -48.80 20.97 14.31
CA CYS A 142 -49.21 21.28 15.68
C CYS A 142 -48.76 20.34 16.79
N TRP A 143 -47.81 20.76 17.65
CA TRP A 143 -47.92 20.69 19.12
C TRP A 143 -46.98 21.75 19.72
N LEU A 144 -47.57 22.70 20.45
CA LEU A 144 -46.90 23.76 21.21
C LEU A 144 -46.04 23.19 22.36
N PRO A 145 -45.08 23.98 22.89
CA PRO A 145 -44.14 23.55 23.90
C PRO A 145 -44.82 23.38 25.26
N SER A 146 -44.54 22.26 25.91
CA SER A 146 -44.75 22.11 27.36
C SER A 146 -43.49 22.59 28.07
N SER A 147 -43.57 23.70 28.81
CA SER A 147 -43.11 23.80 30.22
C SER A 147 -42.95 25.26 30.67
N ILE A 148 -43.77 25.61 31.67
CA ILE A 148 -43.61 26.56 32.79
C ILE A 148 -43.30 28.03 32.47
#